data_AF-X1NAY1-F1
#
_entry.id   AF-X1NAY1-F1
#
_cell.length_a   1.000
_cell.length_b   1.000
_cell.length_c   1.000
_cell.angle_alpha   90.00
_cell.angle_beta   90.00
_cell.angle_gamma   90.00
#
_symmetry.space_group_name_H-M   'P 1'
#
loop_
_entity.id
_entity.type
_entity.pdbx_description
1 polymer ?
#
loop_
_entity_poly.entity_id
_entity_poly.type
_entity_poly.pdbx_seq_one_letter_code
_entity_poly.pdbx_strand_id
1 'polypeptide(L)'
;MNITARQGIRNHVFYELTRSLCPECGQLVDAQILIRDRAVYLRKYCPEHGWHEALVSSDADWYLNSLKFNKPGSIPYDFTMNVKEGCPHDCGLCPEHQQHTCIGVMG
;
A
#
# COMPACT_ATOMS: atom_id res chain seq x y z
N MET A 1 -44.86 -8.72 7.67
CA MET A 1 -43.52 -8.30 8.13
C MET A 1 -42.75 -7.84 6.91
N ASN A 2 -42.49 -6.53 6.81
CA ASN A 2 -42.05 -5.87 5.58
C ASN A 2 -40.51 -5.81 5.54
N ILE A 3 -39.88 -6.69 4.77
CA ILE A 3 -38.43 -6.71 4.53
C ILE A 3 -38.17 -6.03 3.20
N THR A 4 -37.83 -4.74 3.23
CA THR A 4 -37.18 -4.05 2.10
C THR A 4 -36.30 -2.91 2.64
N ALA A 5 -35.39 -3.24 3.56
CA ALA A 5 -34.21 -2.42 3.74
C ALA A 5 -33.40 -2.55 2.44
N ARG A 6 -33.44 -1.53 1.57
CA ARG A 6 -32.59 -1.48 0.37
C ARG A 6 -31.14 -1.62 0.82
N GLN A 7 -30.47 -2.68 0.39
CA GLN A 7 -29.06 -2.92 0.74
C GLN A 7 -28.23 -1.73 0.26
N GLY A 8 -27.63 -0.99 1.20
CA GLY A 8 -26.77 0.15 0.88
C GLY A 8 -25.56 -0.31 0.06
N ILE A 9 -25.35 0.29 -1.11
CA ILE A 9 -24.20 0.02 -1.97
C ILE A 9 -23.06 0.94 -1.52
N ARG A 10 -21.85 0.39 -1.37
CA ARG A 10 -20.66 1.18 -1.05
C ARG A 10 -20.26 2.06 -2.25
N ASN A 11 -19.67 3.23 -1.97
CA ASN A 11 -19.20 4.16 -2.99
C ASN A 11 -17.80 3.83 -3.56
N HIS A 12 -17.25 2.66 -3.25
CA HIS A 12 -15.93 2.23 -3.68
C HIS A 12 -15.91 0.72 -3.90
N VAL A 13 -14.97 0.28 -4.73
CA VAL A 13 -14.62 -1.12 -4.91
C VAL A 13 -13.43 -1.43 -4.03
N PHE A 14 -13.53 -2.48 -3.21
CA PHE A 14 -12.38 -3.03 -2.50
C PHE A 14 -11.52 -3.83 -3.49
N TYR A 15 -10.24 -3.49 -3.61
CA TYR A 15 -9.32 -4.12 -4.56
C TYR A 15 -8.43 -5.16 -3.87
N GLU A 16 -7.67 -4.76 -2.84
CA GLU A 16 -6.80 -5.67 -2.09
C GLU A 16 -6.54 -5.19 -0.65
N LEU A 17 -6.03 -6.12 0.17
CA LEU A 17 -5.48 -5.83 1.49
C LEU A 17 -3.96 -5.70 1.40
N THR A 18 -3.42 -4.74 2.13
CA THR A 18 -1.98 -4.53 2.26
C THR A 18 -1.66 -4.03 3.67
N ARG A 19 -0.39 -3.82 3.97
CA ARG A 19 0.06 -3.16 5.21
C ARG A 19 0.73 -1.84 4.89
N SER A 20 0.61 -0.87 5.79
CA SER A 20 1.21 0.46 5.66
C SER A 20 1.64 0.97 7.03
N LEU A 21 2.49 2.00 7.05
CA LEU A 21 2.81 2.72 8.29
C LEU A 21 1.72 3.74 8.64
N CYS A 22 1.40 3.89 9.92
CA CYS A 22 0.64 5.01 10.45
C CYS A 22 1.43 6.31 10.21
N PRO A 23 0.81 7.39 9.71
CA PRO A 23 1.51 8.64 9.44
C PRO A 23 1.90 9.40 10.71
N GLU A 24 1.31 9.06 11.85
CA GLU A 24 1.57 9.74 13.12
C GLU A 24 2.59 8.98 13.97
N CYS A 25 2.36 7.70 14.27
CA CYS A 25 3.26 6.92 15.12
C CYS A 25 4.21 5.96 14.37
N GLY A 26 4.07 5.82 13.05
CA GLY A 26 4.93 4.94 12.25
C GLY A 26 4.68 3.43 12.46
N GLN A 27 3.71 3.03 13.28
CA GLN A 27 3.38 1.62 13.48
C GLN A 27 2.85 0.97 12.19
N LEU A 28 3.15 -0.31 12.01
CA LEU A 28 2.61 -1.13 10.93
C LEU A 28 1.13 -1.43 11.17
N VAL A 29 0.27 -1.06 10.23
CA VAL A 29 -1.19 -1.21 10.31
C VAL A 29 -1.75 -1.83 9.04
N ASP A 30 -2.90 -2.49 9.16
CA ASP A 30 -3.64 -2.99 8.00
C ASP A 30 -4.24 -1.84 7.19
N ALA A 31 -4.17 -2.01 5.87
CA ALA A 31 -4.65 -1.04 4.90
C ALA A 31 -5.40 -1.74 3.76
N GLN A 32 -6.32 -1.00 3.14
CA GLN A 32 -7.13 -1.43 2.03
C GLN A 32 -6.83 -0.54 0.84
N ILE A 33 -6.65 -1.15 -0.33
CA ILE A 33 -6.60 -0.42 -1.59
C ILE A 33 -8.02 -0.38 -2.14
N LEU A 34 -8.53 0.83 -2.34
CA LEU A 34 -9.91 1.10 -2.74
C LEU A 34 -9.91 1.84 -4.07
N ILE A 35 -10.79 1.42 -4.98
CA ILE A 35 -11.01 2.13 -6.25
C ILE A 35 -12.29 2.94 -6.12
N ARG A 36 -12.20 4.26 -6.30
CA ARG A 36 -13.30 5.21 -6.19
C ARG A 36 -13.09 6.36 -7.18
N ASP A 37 -14.13 6.76 -7.91
CA ASP A 37 -14.08 7.90 -8.84
C ASP A 37 -12.92 7.85 -9.86
N ARG A 38 -12.60 6.65 -10.37
CA ARG A 38 -11.44 6.36 -11.24
C ARG A 38 -10.07 6.59 -10.61
N ALA A 39 -9.99 6.78 -9.30
CA ALA A 39 -8.76 6.91 -8.55
C ALA A 39 -8.57 5.72 -7.59
N VAL A 40 -7.33 5.53 -7.17
CA VAL A 40 -6.90 4.49 -6.22
C VAL A 40 -6.53 5.17 -4.91
N TYR A 41 -7.14 4.70 -3.82
CA TYR A 41 -6.93 5.20 -2.47
C TYR A 41 -6.37 4.10 -1.58
N LEU A 42 -5.41 4.44 -0.73
CA LEU A 42 -4.94 3.61 0.36
C LEU A 42 -5.64 4.07 1.65
N ARG A 43 -6.53 3.24 2.18
CA ARG A 43 -7.25 3.50 3.43
C ARG A 43 -6.73 2.60 4.53
N LYS A 44 -6.22 3.19 5.62
CA LYS A 44 -5.60 2.49 6.74
C LYS A 44 -6.23 2.88 8.07
N TYR A 45 -6.16 1.99 9.05
CA TYR A 45 -6.68 2.23 10.40
C TYR A 45 -5.58 1.99 11.44
N CYS A 46 -5.26 3.03 12.20
CA CYS A 46 -4.42 2.93 13.38
C CYS A 46 -5.33 2.84 14.63
N PRO A 47 -5.11 1.89 15.55
CA PRO A 47 -5.88 1.80 16.79
C PRO A 47 -5.78 3.07 17.66
N GLU A 48 -4.68 3.81 17.56
CA GLU A 48 -4.42 5.03 18.34
C GLU A 48 -4.86 6.31 17.61
N HIS A 49 -4.60 6.41 16.30
CA HIS A 49 -4.79 7.64 15.51
C HIS A 49 -6.00 7.60 14.56
N GLY A 50 -6.68 6.45 14.47
CA GLY A 50 -7.90 6.28 13.70
C GLY A 50 -7.68 6.06 12.20
N TRP A 51 -8.65 6.51 11.39
CA TRP A 51 -8.66 6.29 9.94
C TRP A 51 -7.84 7.34 9.20
N HIS A 52 -7.00 6.88 8.27
CA HIS A 52 -6.33 7.73 7.30
C HIS A 52 -6.59 7.21 5.89
N GLU A 53 -6.71 8.14 4.95
CA GLU A 53 -6.85 7.84 3.52
C GLU A 53 -5.83 8.68 2.74
N ALA A 54 -5.16 8.06 1.78
CA ALA A 54 -4.21 8.73 0.89
C ALA A 54 -4.49 8.37 -0.57
N LEU A 55 -4.36 9.34 -1.47
CA LEU A 55 -4.42 9.09 -2.91
C LEU A 55 -3.13 8.37 -3.34
N VAL A 56 -3.28 7.20 -3.96
CA VAL A 56 -2.17 6.41 -4.52
C VAL A 56 -1.99 6.73 -6.00
N SER A 57 -3.10 6.77 -6.74
CA SER A 57 -3.12 7.13 -8.17
C SER A 57 -4.42 7.86 -8.48
N SER A 58 -4.36 8.93 -9.27
CA SER A 58 -5.55 9.60 -9.80
C SER A 58 -6.20 8.86 -10.98
N ASP A 59 -5.54 7.81 -11.50
CA ASP A 59 -6.01 6.99 -12.61
C ASP A 59 -5.88 5.51 -12.24
N ALA A 60 -7.03 4.87 -12.03
CA ALA A 60 -7.15 3.47 -11.67
C ALA A 60 -6.84 2.54 -12.84
N ASP A 61 -7.19 2.91 -14.07
CA ASP A 61 -6.89 2.09 -15.24
C ASP A 61 -5.38 2.05 -15.47
N TRP A 62 -4.70 3.20 -15.32
CA TRP A 62 -3.25 3.26 -15.36
C TRP A 62 -2.61 2.41 -14.25
N TYR A 63 -3.06 2.56 -13.00
CA TYR A 63 -2.54 1.80 -11.86
C TYR A 63 -2.69 0.28 -12.07
N LEU A 64 -3.85 -0.18 -12.52
CA LEU A 64 -4.08 -1.61 -12.76
C LEU A 64 -3.28 -2.14 -13.94
N ASN A 65 -3.10 -1.33 -15.00
CA ASN A 65 -2.26 -1.70 -16.13
C ASN A 65 -0.77 -1.72 -15.77
N SER A 66 -0.30 -0.82 -14.89
CA SER A 66 1.11 -0.77 -14.50
C SER A 66 1.59 -2.05 -13.82
N LEU A 67 0.70 -2.74 -13.09
CA LEU A 67 0.98 -4.03 -12.43
C LEU A 67 1.42 -5.12 -13.43
N LYS A 68 1.01 -5.03 -14.70
CA LYS A 68 1.40 -5.98 -15.76
C LYS A 68 2.88 -5.87 -16.16
N PHE A 69 3.51 -4.75 -15.84
CA PHE A 69 4.91 -4.47 -16.19
C PHE A 69 5.86 -4.67 -15.01
N ASN A 70 5.40 -5.32 -13.93
CA ASN A 70 6.25 -5.64 -12.79
C ASN A 70 7.39 -6.58 -13.24
N LYS A 71 8.63 -6.20 -12.90
CA LYS A 71 9.85 -6.93 -13.26
C LYS A 71 10.43 -7.60 -12.01
N PRO A 72 11.00 -8.81 -12.11
CA PRO A 72 11.74 -9.39 -11.00
C PRO A 72 12.85 -8.46 -10.49
N GLY A 73 12.89 -8.20 -9.18
CA GLY A 73 13.88 -7.33 -8.56
C GLY A 73 15.33 -7.77 -8.86
N SER A 74 16.23 -6.80 -8.93
CA SER A 74 17.67 -7.05 -9.12
C SER A 74 18.32 -7.36 -7.80
N ILE A 75 19.16 -8.39 -7.79
CA ILE A 75 20.08 -8.64 -6.68
C ILE A 75 21.25 -7.65 -6.84
N PRO A 76 21.54 -6.80 -5.84
CA PRO A 76 22.70 -5.91 -5.85
C PRO A 76 24.00 -6.71 -5.78
N TYR A 77 25.13 -6.06 -6.06
CA TYR A 77 26.44 -6.67 -5.84
C TYR A 77 26.67 -6.96 -4.35
N ASP A 78 26.32 -6.00 -3.49
CA ASP A 78 26.37 -6.14 -2.03
C ASP A 78 25.07 -5.59 -1.39
N PHE A 79 24.59 -6.27 -0.36
CA PHE A 79 23.52 -5.75 0.51
C PHE A 79 24.14 -4.88 1.60
N THR A 80 23.55 -3.70 1.86
CA THR A 80 24.10 -2.73 2.82
C THR A 80 23.76 -3.06 4.27
N MET A 81 22.84 -4.00 4.51
CA MET A 81 22.35 -4.34 5.83
C MET A 81 21.80 -5.77 5.90
N ASN A 82 21.78 -6.34 7.11
CA ASN A 82 21.17 -7.63 7.40
C ASN A 82 19.75 -7.45 7.95
N VAL A 83 18.91 -8.48 7.83
CA VAL A 83 17.56 -8.50 8.43
C VAL A 83 17.64 -9.03 9.86
N LYS A 84 16.99 -8.35 10.80
CA LYS A 84 16.84 -8.73 12.21
C LYS A 84 15.38 -8.71 12.68
N GLU A 85 14.71 -7.57 12.52
CA GLU A 85 13.32 -7.28 12.87
C GLU A 85 12.39 -7.30 11.63
N GLY A 86 12.93 -7.27 10.42
CA GLY A 86 12.16 -7.35 9.17
C GLY A 86 11.66 -5.99 8.68
N CYS A 87 10.95 -5.99 7.55
CA CYS A 87 10.27 -4.78 7.05
C CYS A 87 9.13 -4.38 8.01
N PRO A 88 9.03 -3.11 8.47
CA PRO A 88 9.73 -1.91 7.98
C PRO A 88 10.97 -1.49 8.77
N HIS A 89 11.30 -2.17 9.87
CA HIS A 89 12.35 -1.76 10.81
C HIS A 89 13.77 -1.91 10.25
N ASP A 90 13.99 -2.90 9.38
CA ASP A 90 15.24 -3.09 8.63
C ASP A 90 15.08 -2.72 7.15
N CYS A 91 14.17 -1.79 6.83
CA CYS A 91 13.92 -1.41 5.45
C CYS A 91 15.12 -0.65 4.86
N GLY A 92 15.61 -1.13 3.72
CA GLY A 92 16.76 -0.60 3.00
C GLY A 92 17.20 -1.58 1.91
N LEU A 93 18.48 -1.58 1.56
CA LEU A 93 19.10 -2.53 0.63
C LEU A 93 19.46 -3.84 1.39
N CYS A 94 18.44 -4.45 2.01
CA CYS A 94 18.54 -5.69 2.77
C CYS A 94 18.20 -6.91 1.88
N PRO A 95 18.51 -8.15 2.30
CA PRO A 95 18.16 -9.36 1.56
C PRO A 95 16.66 -9.56 1.26
N GLU A 96 15.76 -8.94 2.04
CA GLU A 96 14.31 -8.94 1.78
C GLU A 96 13.85 -7.83 0.82
N HIS A 97 14.76 -7.00 0.31
CA HIS A 97 14.46 -5.98 -0.69
C HIS A 97 14.22 -6.61 -2.05
N GLN A 98 12.95 -6.71 -2.47
CA GLN A 98 12.55 -7.39 -3.71
C GLN A 98 12.35 -6.46 -4.91
N GLN A 99 12.63 -5.16 -4.76
CA GLN A 99 12.48 -4.20 -5.85
C GLN A 99 13.84 -3.82 -6.44
N HIS A 100 13.83 -3.29 -7.67
CA HIS A 100 15.03 -2.66 -8.21
C HIS A 100 15.36 -1.41 -7.40
N THR A 101 16.64 -1.23 -7.06
CA THR A 101 17.10 0.00 -6.46
C THR A 101 17.07 1.11 -7.51
N CYS A 102 15.98 1.85 -7.55
CA CYS A 102 15.90 3.15 -8.21
C CYS A 102 16.11 4.20 -7.13
N ILE A 103 17.09 5.10 -7.31
CA ILE A 103 17.25 6.23 -6.39
C ILE A 103 16.00 7.12 -6.51
N GLY A 104 15.18 7.12 -5.46
CA GLY A 104 14.16 8.14 -5.26
C GLY A 104 14.84 9.41 -4.75
N VAL A 105 14.97 10.42 -5.59
CA VAL A 105 15.31 11.77 -5.12
C VAL A 105 14.05 12.32 -4.46
N MET A 106 14.03 12.32 -3.12
CA MET A 106 13.05 13.12 -2.39
C MET A 106 13.60 14.55 -2.32
N GLY A 107 13.03 15.43 -3.14
CA GLY A 107 13.24 16.88 -3.08
C GLY A 107 12.23 17.56 -2.18
#